data_AF-A0A948N0E8-F1
#
_entry.id   AF-A0A948N0E8-F1
#
_cell.length_a   1.000
_cell.length_b   1.000
_cell.length_c   1.000
_cell.angle_alpha   90.00
_cell.angle_beta   90.00
_cell.angle_gamma   90.00
#
_symmetry.space_group_name_H-M   'P 1'
#
loop_
_entity.id
_entity.type
_entity.pdbx_description
1 polymer ?
#
loop_
_entity_poly.entity_id
_entity_poly.type
_entity_poly.pdbx_seq_one_letter_code
_entity_poly.pdbx_strand_id
1 'polypeptide(L)'
;MPRRSDIWRIGIVEAPIAALATARGLAQAPVRWLAEEPPFTFLADPFGIWRDGRLHVFAEAYDYRTRHGVIDVLTFDAGLTLLSRETVLREPWHLSYPFVLEADGETWMMPEAHRSGAVTLYRAAAFPDRWEPAARLDLDTPAVDATPFRHGGLWWLAYSPSGSQVQKQGRLHLAHAEALTGPWRVHPGNPVRTDRASSRPGGTPFLDDGVLTLPVQDCTATYGGAIRLLRIHELMPDRFVGEAGPALAPPATVGIYADGLHTLSACGDLTLIDVKRIDRSPGGLAIDLGRLLGRWRA
;
A
#
# COMPACT_ATOMS: atom_id res chain seq x y z
N MET A 1 19.01 -22.41 7.21
CA MET A 1 18.75 -21.09 7.81
C MET A 1 17.32 -21.08 8.32
N PRO A 2 17.03 -20.57 9.52
CA PRO A 2 15.64 -20.40 9.95
C PRO A 2 14.90 -19.57 8.90
N ARG A 3 13.70 -20.01 8.52
CA ARG A 3 12.91 -19.29 7.52
C ARG A 3 12.53 -17.91 8.07
N ARG A 4 12.60 -16.93 7.18
CA ARG A 4 12.33 -15.54 7.45
C ARG A 4 10.89 -15.23 7.08
N SER A 5 10.10 -14.73 8.02
CA SER A 5 8.74 -14.23 7.77
C SER A 5 8.70 -12.75 8.14
N ASP A 6 8.17 -11.93 7.24
CA ASP A 6 7.98 -10.51 7.48
C ASP A 6 6.57 -10.35 8.08
N ILE A 7 6.47 -9.93 9.34
CA ILE A 7 5.21 -9.75 10.06
C ILE A 7 4.95 -8.26 10.18
N TRP A 8 3.86 -7.81 9.59
CA TRP A 8 3.44 -6.41 9.57
C TRP A 8 2.43 -6.10 10.67
N ARG A 9 2.38 -4.83 11.07
CA ARG A 9 1.43 -4.29 12.03
C ARG A 9 1.04 -2.88 11.63
N ILE A 10 -0.26 -2.62 11.59
CA ILE A 10 -0.80 -1.30 11.26
C ILE A 10 -0.80 -0.37 12.47
N GLY A 11 -0.50 0.91 12.21
CA GLY A 11 -0.67 2.02 13.13
C GLY A 11 -1.52 3.13 12.51
N ILE A 12 -2.31 3.80 13.34
CA ILE A 12 -3.05 5.01 13.00
C ILE A 12 -2.34 6.18 13.65
N VAL A 13 -1.85 7.11 12.84
CA VAL A 13 -1.21 8.34 13.28
C VAL A 13 -2.25 9.45 13.31
N GLU A 14 -2.41 10.11 14.46
CA GLU A 14 -3.37 11.21 14.65
C GLU A 14 -2.80 12.54 14.13
N ALA A 15 -2.42 12.54 12.86
CA ALA A 15 -1.97 13.72 12.13
C ALA A 15 -2.18 13.52 10.62
N PRO A 16 -2.51 14.59 9.87
CA PRO A 16 -2.60 14.53 8.42
C PRO A 16 -1.22 14.26 7.81
N ILE A 17 -1.19 13.57 6.67
CA ILE A 17 0.06 13.11 6.03
C ILE A 17 1.07 14.25 5.77
N ALA A 18 0.59 15.44 5.40
CA ALA A 18 1.43 16.60 5.15
C ALA A 18 2.17 17.09 6.41
N ALA A 19 1.56 16.94 7.60
CA ALA A 19 2.24 17.26 8.87
C ALA A 19 3.40 16.30 9.17
N LEU A 20 3.42 15.14 8.51
CA LEU A 20 4.46 14.11 8.66
C LEU A 20 5.56 14.23 7.60
N ALA A 21 5.47 15.20 6.69
CA ALA A 21 6.37 15.36 5.53
C ALA A 21 7.80 15.81 5.87
N THR A 22 8.23 15.64 7.13
CA THR A 22 9.60 15.91 7.58
C THR A 22 10.27 14.62 8.03
N ALA A 23 11.60 14.55 7.95
CA ALA A 23 12.37 13.36 8.30
C ALA A 23 12.11 12.82 9.73
N ARG A 24 11.64 13.68 10.65
CA ARG A 24 11.32 13.33 12.04
C ARG A 24 9.84 13.47 12.40
N GLY A 25 8.99 13.94 11.49
CA GLY A 25 7.56 14.17 11.76
C GLY A 25 6.88 12.89 12.24
N LEU A 26 7.07 11.80 11.50
CA LEU A 26 6.54 10.49 11.87
C LEU A 26 7.13 9.93 13.17
N ALA A 27 8.42 10.15 13.43
CA ALA A 27 9.09 9.65 14.63
C ALA A 27 8.52 10.23 15.94
N GLN A 28 7.99 11.45 15.88
CA GLN A 28 7.46 12.19 17.03
C GLN A 28 5.93 12.11 17.14
N ALA A 29 5.26 11.60 16.11
CA ALA A 29 3.80 11.56 16.09
C ALA A 29 3.25 10.48 17.04
N PRO A 30 2.13 10.76 17.73
CA PRO A 30 1.41 9.73 18.48
C PRO A 30 0.84 8.70 17.51
N VAL A 31 0.98 7.41 17.85
CA VAL A 31 0.50 6.30 17.03
C VAL A 31 -0.37 5.38 17.87
N ARG A 32 -1.58 5.13 17.40
CA ARG A 32 -2.45 4.08 17.90
C ARG A 32 -2.19 2.79 17.12
N TRP A 33 -1.47 1.88 17.74
CA TRP A 33 -1.18 0.58 17.15
C TRP A 33 -2.37 -0.37 17.25
N LEU A 34 -2.69 -1.06 16.16
CA LEU A 34 -3.67 -2.15 16.19
C LEU A 34 -3.13 -3.34 17.01
N ALA A 35 -4.01 -4.25 17.43
CA ALA A 35 -3.60 -5.46 18.13
C ALA A 35 -2.65 -6.33 17.28
N GLU A 36 -1.83 -7.16 17.93
CA GLU A 36 -1.05 -8.16 17.18
C GLU A 36 -1.99 -9.22 16.62
N GLU A 37 -1.76 -9.57 15.36
CA GLU A 37 -2.45 -10.68 14.70
C GLU A 37 -1.97 -12.03 15.28
N PRO A 38 -2.77 -13.10 15.14
CA PRO A 38 -2.33 -14.45 15.47
C PRO A 38 -0.98 -14.81 14.82
N PRO A 39 -0.20 -15.73 15.42
CA PRO A 39 1.07 -16.15 14.86
C PRO A 39 0.96 -16.51 13.38
N PHE A 40 1.89 -16.01 12.57
CA PHE A 40 1.97 -16.24 11.13
C PHE A 40 0.83 -15.64 10.31
N THR A 41 0.11 -14.67 10.87
CA THR A 41 -0.79 -13.80 10.12
C THR A 41 -0.37 -12.35 10.32
N PHE A 42 -0.76 -11.47 9.40
CA PHE A 42 -0.52 -10.03 9.54
C PHE A 42 -1.59 -9.21 8.82
N LEU A 43 -1.64 -7.93 9.19
CA LEU A 43 -2.30 -6.87 8.43
C LEU A 43 -1.25 -5.89 7.88
N ALA A 44 -1.33 -5.54 6.60
CA ALA A 44 -0.42 -4.62 5.92
C ALA A 44 -1.15 -3.72 4.91
N ASP A 45 -0.43 -2.76 4.34
CA ASP A 45 -0.89 -1.82 3.32
C ASP A 45 -2.23 -1.12 3.64
N PRO A 46 -2.34 -0.40 4.78
CA PRO A 46 -3.59 0.23 5.14
C PRO A 46 -3.94 1.41 4.22
N PHE A 47 -5.19 1.47 3.77
CA PHE A 47 -5.81 2.64 3.13
C PHE A 47 -7.19 2.87 3.74
N GLY A 48 -7.65 4.11 3.86
CA GLY A 48 -8.91 4.34 4.55
C GLY A 48 -9.73 5.53 4.08
N ILE A 49 -11.02 5.45 4.39
CA ILE A 49 -12.03 6.48 4.09
C ILE A 49 -12.85 6.75 5.36
N TRP A 50 -13.07 8.03 5.64
CA TRP A 50 -14.06 8.48 6.60
C TRP A 50 -15.43 8.56 5.93
N ARG A 51 -16.44 7.92 6.52
CA ARG A 51 -17.83 8.00 6.05
C ARG A 51 -18.80 7.88 7.22
N ASP A 52 -19.81 8.75 7.24
CA ASP A 52 -20.88 8.73 8.25
C ASP A 52 -20.37 8.65 9.71
N GLY A 53 -19.29 9.39 10.01
CA GLY A 53 -18.66 9.43 11.34
C GLY A 53 -17.87 8.18 11.73
N ARG A 54 -17.59 7.30 10.77
CA ARG A 54 -16.79 6.08 10.95
C ARG A 54 -15.55 6.10 10.07
N LEU A 55 -14.48 5.52 10.57
CA LEU A 55 -13.26 5.28 9.82
C LEU A 55 -13.29 3.84 9.30
N HIS A 56 -13.14 3.66 8.00
CA HIS A 56 -13.02 2.35 7.37
C HIS A 56 -11.59 2.19 6.85
N VAL A 57 -10.82 1.25 7.42
CA VAL A 57 -9.45 0.92 7.01
C VAL A 57 -9.46 -0.40 6.26
N PHE A 58 -9.11 -0.36 4.99
CA PHE A 58 -8.89 -1.52 4.13
C PHE A 58 -7.42 -1.93 4.22
N ALA A 59 -7.16 -3.22 4.39
CA ALA A 59 -5.81 -3.75 4.56
C ALA A 59 -5.65 -5.14 3.91
N GLU A 60 -4.43 -5.47 3.51
CA GLU A 60 -4.05 -6.84 3.20
C GLU A 60 -4.11 -7.66 4.49
N ALA A 61 -4.97 -8.68 4.52
CA ALA A 61 -4.94 -9.73 5.52
C ALA A 61 -4.27 -10.97 4.93
N TYR A 62 -3.09 -11.30 5.44
CA TYR A 62 -2.28 -12.40 4.93
C TYR A 62 -2.11 -13.52 5.95
N ASP A 63 -2.21 -14.75 5.45
CA ASP A 63 -1.94 -15.95 6.22
C ASP A 63 -0.76 -16.72 5.62
N TYR A 64 0.34 -16.81 6.38
CA TYR A 64 1.52 -17.56 5.96
C TYR A 64 1.27 -19.06 5.84
N ARG A 65 0.18 -19.62 6.36
CA ARG A 65 -0.18 -21.04 6.21
C ARG A 65 -0.69 -21.32 4.80
N THR A 66 -1.64 -20.51 4.32
CA THR A 66 -2.23 -20.62 2.98
C THR A 66 -1.42 -19.88 1.91
N ARG A 67 -0.57 -18.92 2.30
CA ARG A 67 0.14 -17.96 1.43
C ARG A 67 -0.80 -17.13 0.57
N HIS A 68 -1.93 -16.76 1.14
CA HIS A 68 -2.99 -16.05 0.46
C HIS A 68 -3.29 -14.75 1.19
N GLY A 69 -3.34 -13.66 0.43
CA GLY A 69 -3.71 -12.33 0.89
C GLY A 69 -5.11 -12.04 0.37
N VAL A 70 -5.96 -11.57 1.27
CA VAL A 70 -7.32 -11.08 1.00
C VAL A 70 -7.43 -9.66 1.53
N ILE A 71 -8.46 -8.93 1.12
CA ILE A 71 -8.69 -7.58 1.65
C ILE A 71 -9.72 -7.65 2.77
N ASP A 72 -9.31 -7.24 3.96
CA ASP A 72 -10.20 -7.01 5.09
C ASP A 72 -10.51 -5.50 5.21
N VAL A 73 -11.72 -5.18 5.66
CA VAL A 73 -12.06 -3.85 6.19
C VAL A 73 -12.13 -3.90 7.70
N LEU A 74 -11.52 -2.93 8.36
CA LEU A 74 -11.63 -2.66 9.79
C LEU A 74 -12.41 -1.36 9.98
N THR A 75 -13.56 -1.44 10.65
CA THR A 75 -14.41 -0.26 10.88
C THR A 75 -14.22 0.23 12.31
N PHE A 76 -13.93 1.51 12.46
CA PHE A 76 -13.72 2.19 13.74
C PHE A 76 -14.78 3.28 13.96
N ASP A 77 -15.09 3.56 15.22
CA ASP A 77 -15.83 4.78 15.57
C ASP A 77 -14.93 6.03 15.47
N ALA A 78 -15.54 7.20 15.69
CA ALA A 78 -14.82 8.48 15.70
C ALA A 78 -13.72 8.57 16.77
N GLY A 79 -13.81 7.76 17.83
CA GLY A 79 -12.78 7.62 18.87
C GLY A 79 -11.72 6.57 18.54
N LEU A 80 -11.66 6.09 17.29
CA LEU A 80 -10.75 5.07 16.77
C LEU A 80 -10.87 3.72 17.49
N THR A 81 -12.00 3.42 18.11
CA THR A 81 -12.30 2.10 18.69
C THR A 81 -12.79 1.17 17.60
N LEU A 82 -12.19 -0.01 17.50
CA LEU A 82 -12.56 -1.02 16.50
C LEU A 82 -13.96 -1.55 16.79
N LEU A 83 -14.85 -1.44 15.81
CA LEU A 83 -16.24 -1.91 15.86
C LEU A 83 -16.43 -3.26 15.19
N SER A 84 -15.86 -3.44 13.99
CA SER A 84 -15.95 -4.70 13.24
C SER A 84 -14.74 -4.90 12.33
N ARG A 85 -14.54 -6.16 11.92
CA ARG A 85 -13.58 -6.57 10.90
C ARG A 85 -14.20 -7.64 10.02
N GLU A 86 -14.13 -7.46 8.71
CA GLU A 86 -14.78 -8.33 7.73
C GLU A 86 -13.90 -8.47 6.48
N THR A 87 -13.92 -9.65 5.86
CA THR A 87 -13.26 -9.85 4.56
C THR A 87 -14.18 -9.37 3.45
N VAL A 88 -13.74 -8.37 2.69
CA VAL A 88 -14.56 -7.65 1.69
C VAL A 88 -14.18 -7.99 0.26
N LEU A 89 -12.96 -8.50 0.05
CA LEU A 89 -12.52 -8.96 -1.27
C LEU A 89 -11.60 -10.16 -1.15
N ARG A 90 -11.99 -11.26 -1.81
CA ARG A 90 -11.21 -12.49 -1.90
C ARG A 90 -11.29 -13.00 -3.33
N GLU A 91 -10.12 -13.22 -3.91
CA GLU A 91 -9.96 -13.78 -5.26
C GLU A 91 -9.13 -15.07 -5.23
N PRO A 92 -9.12 -15.88 -6.30
CA PRO A 92 -8.25 -17.06 -6.40
C PRO A 92 -6.75 -16.74 -6.38
N TRP A 93 -6.38 -15.47 -6.58
CA TRP A 93 -5.02 -14.95 -6.47
C TRP A 93 -4.86 -14.10 -5.20
N HIS A 94 -3.61 -13.83 -4.85
CA HIS A 94 -3.25 -12.95 -3.74
C HIS A 94 -3.56 -11.49 -4.06
N LEU A 95 -4.19 -10.82 -3.11
CA LEU A 95 -4.49 -9.38 -3.11
C LEU A 95 -3.71 -8.71 -1.98
N SER A 96 -3.13 -7.55 -2.28
CA SER A 96 -2.45 -6.64 -1.33
C SER A 96 -2.72 -5.19 -1.73
N TYR A 97 -2.13 -4.21 -1.03
CA TYR A 97 -2.19 -2.79 -1.39
C TYR A 97 -3.58 -2.28 -1.85
N PRO A 98 -4.64 -2.39 -1.02
CA PRO A 98 -6.02 -2.05 -1.40
C PRO A 98 -6.25 -0.54 -1.46
N PHE A 99 -5.62 0.15 -2.42
CA PHE A 99 -5.75 1.60 -2.53
C PHE A 99 -7.21 2.00 -2.75
N VAL A 100 -7.82 2.70 -1.79
CA VAL A 100 -9.20 3.19 -1.87
C VAL A 100 -9.26 4.70 -2.10
N LEU A 101 -10.22 5.14 -2.91
CA LEU A 101 -10.44 6.54 -3.23
C LEU A 101 -11.89 6.84 -3.61
N GLU A 102 -12.29 8.09 -3.42
CA GLU A 102 -13.55 8.63 -3.94
C GLU A 102 -13.26 9.40 -5.23
N ALA A 103 -13.97 9.07 -6.32
CA ALA A 103 -13.83 9.71 -7.60
C ALA A 103 -15.11 9.60 -8.42
N ASP A 104 -15.48 10.69 -9.10
CA ASP A 104 -16.62 10.75 -10.02
C ASP A 104 -17.95 10.30 -9.37
N GLY A 105 -18.14 10.59 -8.07
CA GLY A 105 -19.33 10.25 -7.30
C GLY A 105 -19.37 8.81 -6.79
N GLU A 106 -18.35 8.00 -7.06
CA GLU A 106 -18.26 6.59 -6.72
C GLU A 106 -17.11 6.35 -5.73
N THR A 107 -17.14 5.19 -5.05
CA THR A 107 -16.02 4.72 -4.22
C THR A 107 -15.32 3.57 -4.92
N TRP A 108 -14.00 3.67 -5.04
CA TRP A 108 -13.18 2.75 -5.81
C TRP A 108 -12.13 2.08 -4.93
N MET A 109 -11.74 0.85 -5.31
CA MET A 109 -10.61 0.12 -4.76
C MET A 109 -9.75 -0.41 -5.90
N MET A 110 -8.44 -0.19 -5.81
CA MET A 110 -7.44 -0.68 -6.77
C MET A 110 -6.39 -1.51 -6.02
N PRO A 111 -6.68 -2.80 -5.74
CA PRO A 111 -5.72 -3.67 -5.05
C PRO A 111 -4.56 -4.06 -5.98
N GLU A 112 -3.38 -4.31 -5.39
CA GLU A 112 -2.32 -5.04 -6.08
C GLU A 112 -2.76 -6.48 -6.29
N ALA A 113 -2.79 -6.90 -7.56
CA ALA A 113 -3.18 -8.24 -7.97
C ALA A 113 -2.27 -8.77 -9.08
N HIS A 114 -0.95 -8.55 -9.02
CA HIS A 114 -0.06 -8.79 -10.17
C HIS A 114 -0.12 -10.22 -10.73
N ARG A 115 -0.49 -11.22 -9.91
CA ARG A 115 -0.66 -12.62 -10.34
C ARG A 115 -1.93 -12.87 -11.17
N SER A 116 -2.90 -11.96 -11.15
CA SER A 116 -4.08 -12.00 -12.03
C SER A 116 -3.73 -11.65 -13.48
N GLY A 117 -2.56 -11.03 -13.71
CA GLY A 117 -2.12 -10.57 -15.02
C GLY A 117 -2.66 -9.21 -15.45
N ALA A 118 -3.35 -8.47 -14.57
CA ALA A 118 -3.71 -7.06 -14.81
C ALA A 118 -4.00 -6.30 -13.51
N VAL A 119 -4.22 -4.99 -13.66
CA VAL A 119 -4.83 -4.15 -12.63
C VAL A 119 -6.33 -4.14 -12.85
N THR A 120 -7.08 -4.48 -11.80
CA THR A 120 -8.54 -4.40 -11.80
C THR A 120 -8.97 -3.29 -10.85
N LEU A 121 -9.76 -2.36 -11.37
CA LEU A 121 -10.45 -1.35 -10.59
C LEU A 121 -11.80 -1.92 -10.15
N TYR A 122 -12.04 -1.92 -8.84
CA TYR A 122 -13.30 -2.33 -8.24
C TYR A 122 -14.11 -1.11 -7.81
N ARG A 123 -15.42 -1.18 -8.01
CA ARG A 123 -16.40 -0.20 -7.53
C ARG A 123 -17.12 -0.74 -6.31
N ALA A 124 -17.41 0.10 -5.33
CA ALA A 124 -18.28 -0.28 -4.22
C ALA A 124 -19.72 -0.38 -4.71
N ALA A 125 -20.25 -1.60 -4.84
CA ALA A 125 -21.67 -1.83 -5.08
C ALA A 125 -22.50 -1.52 -3.83
N ALA A 126 -21.93 -1.77 -2.65
CA ALA A 126 -22.38 -1.25 -1.38
C ALA A 126 -21.16 -1.03 -0.49
N PHE A 127 -20.95 0.19 -0.03
CA PHE A 127 -19.81 0.51 0.82
C PHE A 127 -20.13 0.17 2.29
N PRO A 128 -19.18 -0.39 3.08
CA PRO A 128 -17.78 -0.65 2.73
C PRO A 128 -17.47 -2.07 2.23
N ASP A 129 -18.44 -2.97 2.23
CA ASP A 129 -18.20 -4.42 2.26
C ASP A 129 -18.43 -5.15 0.92
N ARG A 130 -19.14 -4.54 -0.02
CA ARG A 130 -19.44 -5.16 -1.33
C ARG A 130 -18.78 -4.43 -2.48
N TRP A 131 -17.85 -5.13 -3.13
CA TRP A 131 -17.07 -4.64 -4.27
C TRP A 131 -17.34 -5.46 -5.52
N GLU A 132 -17.37 -4.80 -6.68
CA GLU A 132 -17.52 -5.45 -7.98
C GLU A 132 -16.44 -4.97 -8.95
N PRO A 133 -15.89 -5.86 -9.80
CA PRO A 133 -14.91 -5.45 -10.81
C PRO A 133 -15.58 -4.55 -11.85
N ALA A 134 -15.02 -3.37 -12.08
CA ALA A 134 -15.63 -2.35 -12.93
C ALA A 134 -14.79 -2.04 -14.18
N ALA A 135 -13.46 -2.09 -14.07
CA ALA A 135 -12.57 -1.91 -15.21
C ALA A 135 -11.28 -2.73 -15.04
N ARG A 136 -10.75 -3.24 -16.15
CA ARG A 136 -9.39 -3.79 -16.24
C ARG A 136 -8.53 -2.75 -16.95
N LEU A 137 -7.44 -2.34 -16.32
CA LEU A 137 -6.57 -1.30 -16.87
C LEU A 137 -5.49 -1.93 -17.75
N ASP A 138 -5.48 -1.52 -19.01
CA ASP A 138 -4.46 -1.95 -19.97
C ASP A 138 -3.21 -1.09 -19.81
N LEU A 139 -2.14 -1.72 -19.32
CA LEU A 139 -0.81 -1.13 -19.11
C LEU A 139 0.24 -1.95 -19.88
N ASP A 140 1.49 -1.48 -19.86
CA ASP A 140 2.64 -2.19 -20.43
C ASP A 140 2.98 -3.51 -19.70
N THR A 141 2.57 -3.63 -18.44
CA THR A 141 2.83 -4.80 -17.59
C THR A 141 1.84 -4.85 -16.43
N PRO A 142 1.59 -6.02 -15.82
CA PRO A 142 0.90 -6.06 -14.52
C PRO A 142 1.59 -5.13 -13.52
N ALA A 143 0.83 -4.20 -12.95
CA ALA A 143 1.35 -3.22 -12.01
C ALA A 143 1.47 -3.83 -10.60
N VAL A 144 2.55 -3.45 -9.91
CA VAL A 144 2.76 -3.69 -8.49
C VAL A 144 2.58 -2.35 -7.76
N ASP A 145 1.82 -2.36 -6.66
CA ASP A 145 1.45 -1.19 -5.85
C ASP A 145 0.91 -0.05 -6.72
N ALA A 146 -0.18 -0.33 -7.45
CA ALA A 146 -0.78 0.63 -8.36
C ALA A 146 -1.43 1.79 -7.56
N THR A 147 -0.90 3.00 -7.72
CA THR A 147 -1.25 4.18 -6.94
C THR A 147 -1.87 5.26 -7.84
N PRO A 148 -3.21 5.38 -7.92
CA PRO A 148 -3.87 6.41 -8.71
C PRO A 148 -3.90 7.76 -8.00
N PHE A 149 -3.75 8.86 -8.74
CA PHE A 149 -3.88 10.22 -8.22
C PHE A 149 -4.24 11.25 -9.30
N ARG A 150 -4.77 12.39 -8.90
CA ARG A 150 -5.09 13.51 -9.80
C ARG A 150 -3.97 14.55 -9.78
N HIS A 151 -3.53 14.97 -10.97
CA HIS A 151 -2.58 16.06 -11.12
C HIS A 151 -2.69 16.69 -12.51
N GLY A 152 -2.69 18.03 -12.59
CA GLY A 152 -2.71 18.76 -13.87
C GLY A 152 -3.94 18.45 -14.75
N GLY A 153 -5.10 18.16 -14.14
CA GLY A 153 -6.33 17.82 -14.86
C GLY A 153 -6.41 16.38 -15.39
N LEU A 154 -5.36 15.58 -15.21
CA LEU A 154 -5.31 14.17 -15.61
C LEU A 154 -5.35 13.24 -14.38
N TRP A 155 -5.80 12.02 -14.62
CA TRP A 155 -5.48 10.89 -13.77
C TRP A 155 -4.07 10.41 -14.09
N TRP A 156 -3.32 10.11 -13.04
CA TRP A 156 -2.00 9.51 -13.09
C TRP A 156 -2.02 8.20 -12.31
N LEU A 157 -1.17 7.26 -12.71
CA LEU A 157 -0.97 5.98 -12.05
C LEU A 157 0.52 5.77 -11.86
N ALA A 158 0.98 5.76 -10.60
CA ALA A 158 2.33 5.33 -10.25
C ALA A 158 2.33 3.84 -9.93
N TYR A 159 3.30 3.11 -10.46
CA TYR A 159 3.42 1.67 -10.20
C TYR A 159 4.83 1.16 -10.43
N SER A 160 5.14 0.04 -9.79
CA SER A 160 6.29 -0.77 -10.16
C SER A 160 5.91 -1.78 -11.25
N PRO A 161 6.78 -2.03 -12.26
CA PRO A 161 6.51 -3.04 -13.25
C PRO A 161 6.62 -4.45 -12.65
N SER A 162 5.79 -5.40 -13.12
CA SER A 162 6.02 -6.81 -12.82
C SER A 162 7.35 -7.30 -13.44
N GLY A 163 7.85 -8.43 -12.96
CA GLY A 163 9.13 -9.01 -13.39
C GLY A 163 9.98 -9.49 -12.23
N SER A 164 11.30 -9.34 -12.35
CA SER A 164 12.25 -9.72 -11.29
C SER A 164 12.05 -8.87 -10.02
N GLN A 165 12.48 -9.38 -8.87
CA GLN A 165 12.41 -8.63 -7.61
C GLN A 165 13.14 -7.28 -7.67
N VAL A 166 14.25 -7.21 -8.42
CA VAL A 166 14.99 -5.96 -8.63
C VAL A 166 14.14 -4.93 -9.37
N GLN A 167 13.35 -5.36 -10.36
CA GLN A 167 12.45 -4.47 -11.10
C GLN A 167 11.30 -3.99 -10.22
N LYS A 168 10.63 -4.91 -9.52
CA LYS A 168 9.50 -4.59 -8.62
C LYS A 168 9.88 -3.60 -7.53
N GLN A 169 11.11 -3.67 -7.03
CA GLN A 169 11.60 -2.82 -5.93
C GLN A 169 12.34 -1.56 -6.40
N GLY A 170 12.72 -1.49 -7.67
CA GLY A 170 13.71 -0.51 -8.13
C GLY A 170 13.34 0.22 -9.42
N ARG A 171 12.11 0.12 -9.91
CA ARG A 171 11.64 0.87 -11.08
C ARG A 171 10.28 1.51 -10.82
N LEU A 172 10.17 2.79 -11.15
CA LEU A 172 8.90 3.52 -11.15
C LEU A 172 8.45 3.71 -12.58
N HIS A 173 7.25 3.24 -12.88
CA HIS A 173 6.52 3.52 -14.11
C HIS A 173 5.39 4.50 -13.78
N LEU A 174 5.05 5.34 -14.77
CA LEU A 174 3.90 6.22 -14.76
C LEU A 174 3.00 5.91 -15.95
N ALA A 175 1.69 6.07 -15.76
CA ALA A 175 0.72 6.15 -16.84
C ALA A 175 -0.26 7.29 -16.54
N HIS A 176 -0.97 7.78 -17.56
CA HIS A 176 -1.97 8.82 -17.40
C HIS A 176 -3.23 8.55 -18.22
N ALA A 177 -4.36 9.10 -17.77
CA ALA A 177 -5.67 8.96 -18.40
C ALA A 177 -6.53 10.21 -18.15
N GLU A 178 -7.57 10.39 -18.96
CA GLU A 178 -8.58 11.43 -18.71
C GLU A 178 -9.59 11.00 -17.64
N ALA A 179 -9.89 9.69 -17.58
CA ALA A 179 -10.79 9.07 -16.60
C ALA A 179 -10.07 7.95 -15.84
N LEU A 180 -10.50 7.69 -14.60
CA LEU A 180 -9.91 6.63 -13.75
C LEU A 180 -10.04 5.24 -14.37
N THR A 181 -11.13 5.01 -15.11
CA THR A 181 -11.41 3.76 -15.85
C THR A 181 -10.59 3.63 -17.14
N GLY A 182 -9.78 4.64 -17.50
CA GLY A 182 -8.97 4.67 -18.71
C GLY A 182 -9.67 5.37 -19.90
N PRO A 183 -9.13 5.22 -21.12
CA PRO A 183 -7.94 4.41 -21.46
C PRO A 183 -6.66 5.02 -20.86
N TRP A 184 -5.79 4.15 -20.34
CA TRP A 184 -4.51 4.55 -19.78
C TRP A 184 -3.42 4.59 -20.86
N ARG A 185 -2.60 5.64 -20.83
CA ARG A 185 -1.44 5.82 -21.70
C ARG A 185 -0.18 5.76 -20.86
N VAL A 186 0.68 4.81 -21.17
CA VAL A 186 1.95 4.61 -20.47
C VAL A 186 2.89 5.78 -20.79
N HIS A 187 3.55 6.35 -19.78
CA HIS A 187 4.48 7.45 -19.95
C HIS A 187 5.68 7.00 -20.80
N PRO A 188 6.07 7.74 -21.87
CA PRO A 188 7.09 7.30 -22.83
C PRO A 188 8.49 7.21 -22.21
N GLY A 189 8.73 7.93 -21.12
CA GLY A 189 9.98 7.87 -20.35
C GLY A 189 10.07 6.70 -19.37
N ASN A 190 9.17 5.71 -19.40
CA ASN A 190 9.22 4.58 -18.46
C ASN A 190 10.44 3.65 -18.68
N PRO A 191 11.10 3.17 -17.62
CA PRO A 191 10.91 3.58 -16.21
C PRO A 191 11.39 5.02 -15.99
N VAL A 192 10.53 5.88 -15.44
CA VAL A 192 10.88 7.29 -15.17
C VAL A 192 11.89 7.43 -14.03
N ARG A 193 12.04 6.38 -13.22
CA ARG A 193 13.05 6.29 -12.16
C ARG A 193 13.53 4.85 -12.02
N THR A 194 14.84 4.67 -11.82
CA THR A 194 15.44 3.37 -11.47
C THR A 194 16.33 3.52 -10.23
N ASP A 195 15.76 3.26 -9.06
CA ASP A 195 16.44 3.32 -7.76
C ASP A 195 15.71 2.48 -6.71
N ARG A 196 16.38 1.49 -6.11
CA ARG A 196 15.79 0.63 -5.06
C ARG A 196 15.42 1.39 -3.79
N ALA A 197 15.97 2.58 -3.56
CA ALA A 197 15.65 3.39 -2.40
C ALA A 197 14.36 4.20 -2.55
N SER A 198 13.83 4.37 -3.77
CA SER A 198 12.85 5.43 -4.03
C SER A 198 11.99 5.25 -5.27
N SER A 199 11.71 4.01 -5.68
CA SER A 199 10.93 3.74 -6.91
C SER A 199 9.58 3.05 -6.66
N ARG A 200 9.52 2.08 -5.74
CA ARG A 200 8.28 1.33 -5.51
C ARG A 200 7.28 2.20 -4.75
N PRO A 201 6.03 2.38 -5.23
CA PRO A 201 5.04 3.17 -4.50
C PRO A 201 4.81 2.66 -3.08
N GLY A 202 4.57 3.58 -2.15
CA GLY A 202 4.49 3.28 -0.73
C GLY A 202 3.34 4.02 -0.04
N GLY A 203 2.31 4.45 -0.76
CA GLY A 203 1.09 5.00 -0.18
C GLY A 203 0.49 6.15 -0.98
N THR A 204 -0.19 7.06 -0.29
CA THR A 204 -1.02 8.10 -0.92
C THR A 204 -0.19 9.30 -1.37
N PRO A 205 -0.25 9.70 -2.64
CA PRO A 205 0.34 10.98 -3.09
C PRO A 205 -0.39 12.16 -2.46
N PHE A 206 0.35 13.19 -2.07
CA PHE A 206 -0.21 14.38 -1.43
C PHE A 206 0.55 15.64 -1.85
N LEU A 207 0.00 16.81 -1.53
CA LEU A 207 0.70 18.09 -1.73
C LEU A 207 1.43 18.48 -0.44
N ASP A 208 2.72 18.73 -0.57
CA ASP A 208 3.57 19.24 0.50
C ASP A 208 4.17 20.58 0.08
N ASP A 209 3.77 21.67 0.74
CA ASP A 209 4.06 23.05 0.34
C ASP A 209 3.80 23.31 -1.16
N GLY A 210 2.67 22.78 -1.66
CA GLY A 210 2.26 22.90 -3.05
C GLY A 210 2.99 22.00 -4.05
N VAL A 211 3.94 21.18 -3.60
CA VAL A 211 4.67 20.21 -4.43
C VAL A 211 4.05 18.82 -4.28
N LEU A 212 3.72 18.20 -5.42
CA LEU A 212 3.26 16.81 -5.45
C LEU A 212 4.34 15.89 -4.87
N THR A 213 3.99 15.14 -3.85
CA THR A 213 4.90 14.25 -3.14
C THR A 213 4.32 12.85 -3.11
N LEU A 214 5.09 11.88 -3.59
CA LEU A 214 4.74 10.46 -3.63
C LEU A 214 5.54 9.71 -2.54
N PRO A 215 4.88 9.06 -1.56
CA PRO A 215 5.56 8.09 -0.71
C PRO A 215 6.08 6.92 -1.54
N VAL A 216 7.36 6.59 -1.38
CA VAL A 216 8.03 5.47 -2.06
C VAL A 216 8.82 4.64 -1.07
N GLN A 217 8.87 3.33 -1.29
CA GLN A 217 9.58 2.39 -0.43
C GLN A 217 11.10 2.46 -0.68
N ASP A 218 11.86 2.47 0.41
CA ASP A 218 13.29 2.16 0.43
C ASP A 218 13.48 0.66 0.63
N CYS A 219 13.81 -0.03 -0.46
CA CYS A 219 14.05 -1.47 -0.50
C CYS A 219 15.53 -1.84 -0.48
N THR A 220 16.44 -0.94 -0.06
CA THR A 220 17.90 -1.18 -0.12
C THR A 220 18.36 -2.22 0.91
N ALA A 221 17.94 -2.09 2.17
CA ALA A 221 18.30 -3.00 3.26
C ALA A 221 17.44 -4.26 3.29
N THR A 222 16.13 -4.09 3.10
CA THR A 222 15.13 -5.16 3.04
C THR A 222 13.92 -4.68 2.25
N TYR A 223 13.09 -5.60 1.74
CA TYR A 223 11.76 -5.25 1.21
C TYR A 223 11.00 -4.33 2.18
N GLY A 224 10.53 -3.16 1.71
CA GLY A 224 9.78 -2.21 2.54
C GLY A 224 10.54 -1.73 3.78
N GLY A 225 11.84 -1.48 3.67
CA GLY A 225 12.71 -1.15 4.81
C GLY A 225 12.44 0.22 5.41
N ALA A 226 12.02 1.19 4.60
CA ALA A 226 11.55 2.50 5.05
C ALA A 226 10.68 3.15 3.98
N ILE A 227 10.11 4.31 4.30
CA ILE A 227 9.49 5.22 3.33
C ILE A 227 10.41 6.41 3.09
N ARG A 228 10.51 6.85 1.83
CA ARG A 228 11.05 8.14 1.42
C ARG A 228 9.95 8.96 0.75
N LEU A 229 10.11 10.27 0.78
CA LEU A 229 9.22 11.19 0.09
C LEU A 229 9.85 11.62 -1.23
N LEU A 230 9.24 11.20 -2.34
CA LEU A 230 9.63 11.60 -3.70
C LEU A 230 8.86 12.87 -4.07
N ARG A 231 9.54 14.02 -4.01
CA ARG A 231 9.00 15.31 -4.46
C ARG A 231 9.05 15.35 -5.99
N ILE A 232 7.91 15.52 -6.62
CA ILE A 232 7.74 15.56 -8.07
C ILE A 232 7.65 17.04 -8.48
N HIS A 233 8.75 17.57 -9.01
CA HIS A 233 8.86 18.96 -9.44
C HIS A 233 8.19 19.21 -10.78
N GLU A 234 8.23 18.21 -11.67
CA GLU A 234 7.59 18.27 -12.98
C GLU A 234 6.94 16.94 -13.31
N LEU A 235 5.66 16.99 -13.70
CA LEU A 235 4.89 15.84 -14.14
C LEU A 235 4.00 16.23 -15.33
N MET A 236 4.43 15.86 -16.52
CA MET A 236 3.75 16.06 -17.80
C MET A 236 3.68 14.73 -18.54
N PRO A 237 2.74 14.53 -19.49
CA PRO A 237 2.58 13.28 -20.23
C PRO A 237 3.86 12.69 -20.83
N ASP A 238 4.88 13.51 -21.09
CA ASP A 238 6.16 13.15 -21.69
C ASP A 238 7.39 13.52 -20.84
N ARG A 239 7.22 14.09 -19.64
CA ARG A 239 8.32 14.55 -18.80
C ARG A 239 8.07 14.31 -17.31
N PHE A 240 9.10 13.79 -16.65
CA PHE A 240 9.12 13.57 -15.21
C PHE A 240 10.43 14.10 -14.61
N VAL A 241 10.33 14.90 -13.54
CA VAL A 241 11.45 15.32 -12.71
C VAL A 241 11.06 15.18 -11.25
N GLY A 242 11.81 14.38 -10.49
CA GLY A 242 11.56 14.21 -9.06
C GLY A 242 12.82 13.88 -8.26
N GLU A 243 12.82 14.34 -7.02
CA GLU A 243 13.91 14.18 -6.07
C GLU A 243 13.39 13.46 -4.81
N ALA A 244 14.08 12.39 -4.42
CA ALA A 244 13.73 11.64 -3.22
C ALA A 244 14.51 12.18 -2.01
N GLY A 245 13.79 12.50 -0.95
CA GLY A 245 14.37 12.90 0.33
C GLY A 245 15.03 11.73 1.09
N PRO A 246 15.49 11.98 2.33
CA PRO A 246 15.95 10.92 3.22
C PRO A 246 14.81 9.97 3.60
N ALA A 247 15.18 8.78 4.11
CA ALA A 247 14.22 7.87 4.73
C ALA A 247 13.59 8.53 5.97
N LEU A 248 12.27 8.39 6.10
CA LEU A 248 11.54 8.80 7.29
C LEU A 248 11.96 7.91 8.46
N ALA A 249 12.23 8.53 9.60
CA ALA A 249 12.42 7.77 10.83
C ALA A 249 11.07 7.18 11.26
N PRO A 250 11.01 5.87 11.60
CA PRO A 250 9.79 5.25 12.07
C PRO A 250 9.35 5.86 13.41
N PRO A 251 8.08 5.69 13.82
CA PRO A 251 7.60 6.14 15.12
C PRO A 251 8.48 5.63 16.26
N ALA A 252 8.78 6.48 17.25
CA ALA A 252 9.59 6.07 18.41
C ALA A 252 8.95 4.90 19.21
N THR A 253 7.64 4.71 19.07
CA THR A 253 6.85 3.68 19.73
C THR A 253 6.77 2.35 18.96
N VAL A 254 7.54 2.19 17.88
CA VAL A 254 7.48 1.00 17.00
C VAL A 254 7.86 -0.32 17.70
N GLY A 255 8.66 -0.23 18.77
CA GLY A 255 9.09 -1.39 19.55
C GLY A 255 9.82 -2.43 18.70
N ILE A 256 9.36 -3.68 18.76
CA ILE A 256 9.97 -4.81 18.03
C ILE A 256 9.73 -4.80 16.52
N TYR A 257 8.88 -3.91 16.00
CA TYR A 257 8.55 -3.78 14.57
C TYR A 257 9.47 -2.80 13.83
N ALA A 258 10.76 -2.77 14.19
CA ALA A 258 11.73 -1.78 13.68
C ALA A 258 12.41 -2.18 12.35
N ASP A 259 12.01 -3.29 11.72
CA ASP A 259 12.66 -3.83 10.51
C ASP A 259 12.07 -3.31 9.19
N GLY A 260 11.01 -2.51 9.24
CA GLY A 260 10.42 -1.90 8.04
C GLY A 260 9.25 -0.97 8.30
N LEU A 261 8.95 -0.16 7.30
CA LEU A 261 7.84 0.79 7.17
C LEU A 261 7.61 0.93 5.67
N HIS A 262 6.48 0.45 5.14
CA HIS A 262 6.31 0.36 3.67
C HIS A 262 5.03 0.99 3.14
N THR A 263 4.14 1.43 4.02
CA THR A 263 2.97 2.21 3.67
C THR A 263 2.89 3.49 4.49
N LEU A 264 2.59 4.60 3.81
CA LEU A 264 2.24 5.90 4.36
C LEU A 264 1.05 6.44 3.56
N SER A 265 -0.17 6.25 4.06
CA SER A 265 -1.40 6.62 3.35
C SER A 265 -2.20 7.68 4.08
N ALA A 266 -2.78 8.60 3.32
CA ALA A 266 -3.56 9.71 3.85
C ALA A 266 -4.99 9.23 4.15
N CYS A 267 -5.57 9.71 5.26
CA CYS A 267 -6.95 9.42 5.62
C CYS A 267 -7.57 10.62 6.38
N GLY A 268 -7.81 11.71 5.64
CA GLY A 268 -8.27 12.98 6.23
C GLY A 268 -7.23 13.55 7.19
N ASP A 269 -7.63 13.79 8.44
CA ASP A 269 -6.75 14.28 9.52
C ASP A 269 -5.88 13.18 10.14
N LEU A 270 -5.95 11.96 9.60
CA LEU A 270 -5.14 10.82 10.01
C LEU A 270 -4.16 10.41 8.91
N THR A 271 -3.13 9.67 9.32
CA THR A 271 -2.25 8.94 8.42
C THR A 271 -2.20 7.49 8.87
N LEU A 272 -2.32 6.56 7.92
CA LEU A 272 -2.20 5.14 8.20
C LEU A 272 -0.80 4.67 7.78
N ILE A 273 -0.21 3.83 8.62
CA ILE A 273 1.11 3.25 8.41
C ILE A 273 1.09 1.77 8.75
N ASP A 274 2.11 1.07 8.29
CA ASP A 274 2.45 -0.27 8.77
C ASP A 274 3.94 -0.35 9.11
N VAL A 275 4.28 -1.27 10.00
CA VAL A 275 5.65 -1.51 10.44
C VAL A 275 5.92 -3.00 10.52
N LYS A 276 7.17 -3.41 10.33
CA LYS A 276 7.55 -4.82 10.22
C LYS A 276 8.50 -5.27 11.31
N ARG A 277 8.27 -6.50 11.79
CA ARG A 277 9.31 -7.32 12.41
C ARG A 277 9.67 -8.51 11.52
N ILE A 278 10.92 -8.89 11.50
CA ILE A 278 11.38 -10.10 10.82
C ILE A 278 11.36 -11.26 11.83
N ASP A 279 10.35 -12.13 11.72
CA ASP A 279 10.31 -13.35 12.50
C ASP A 279 11.28 -14.40 11.93
N ARG A 280 12.12 -14.93 12.82
CA ARG A 280 13.11 -16.00 12.55
C ARG A 280 12.85 -17.25 13.39
N SER A 281 11.65 -17.35 13.98
CA SER A 281 11.25 -18.48 14.81
C SER A 281 11.26 -19.80 14.01
N PRO A 282 11.52 -20.95 14.65
CA PRO A 282 11.47 -22.24 13.99
C PRO A 282 10.04 -22.64 13.57
N GLY A 283 9.00 -21.96 14.06
CA GLY A 283 7.61 -22.29 13.76
C GLY A 283 7.26 -22.22 12.27
N GLY A 284 8.01 -21.44 11.48
CA GLY A 284 7.88 -21.45 10.02
C GLY A 284 8.09 -22.84 9.38
N LEU A 285 8.97 -23.68 9.96
CA LEU A 285 9.20 -25.05 9.49
C LEU A 285 7.96 -25.94 9.72
N ALA A 286 7.27 -25.78 10.85
CA ALA A 286 6.06 -26.53 11.14
C ALA A 286 4.94 -26.19 10.14
N ILE A 287 4.85 -24.93 9.71
CA ILE A 287 3.90 -24.50 8.67
C ILE A 287 4.21 -25.16 7.33
N ASP A 288 5.49 -25.25 6.96
CA ASP A 288 5.89 -25.92 5.72
C ASP A 288 5.53 -27.39 5.70
N LEU A 289 5.84 -28.11 6.78
CA LEU A 289 5.41 -29.49 6.92
C LEU A 289 3.88 -29.60 6.86
N GLY A 290 3.17 -28.71 7.55
CA GLY A 290 1.70 -28.68 7.51
C GLY A 290 1.14 -28.52 6.10
N ARG A 291 1.74 -27.67 5.26
CA ARG A 291 1.38 -27.51 3.85
C ARG A 291 1.68 -28.73 3.01
N LEU A 292 2.88 -29.31 3.15
CA LEU A 292 3.25 -30.53 2.43
C LEU A 292 2.29 -31.69 2.76
N LEU A 293 1.77 -31.71 3.98
CA LEU A 293 0.79 -32.69 4.45
C LEU A 293 -0.67 -32.29 4.13
N GLY A 294 -0.92 -31.21 3.39
CA GLY A 294 -2.25 -30.80 2.96
C GLY A 294 -3.16 -30.28 4.08
N ARG A 295 -2.61 -29.88 5.24
CA ARG A 295 -3.40 -29.42 6.40
C ARG A 295 -4.09 -28.08 6.18
N TRP A 296 -3.63 -27.32 5.18
CA TRP A 296 -4.13 -25.98 4.87
C TRP A 296 -4.42 -25.95 3.36
N ARG A 297 -5.69 -25.95 2.99
CA ARG A 297 -6.15 -25.67 1.62
C ARG A 297 -6.78 -24.27 1.64
N ALA A 298 -6.37 -23.42 0.70
CA ALA A 298 -6.99 -22.13 0.46
C ALA A 298 -8.39 -22.31 -0.16
#